data_AF-A0A0D2DPG9-F1
#
_entry.id   AF-A0A0D2DPG9-F1
#
_cell.length_a   1.000
_cell.length_b   1.000
_cell.length_c   1.000
_cell.angle_alpha   90.00
_cell.angle_beta   90.00
_cell.angle_gamma   90.00
#
_symmetry.space_group_name_H-M   'P 1'
#
loop_
_entity.id
_entity.type
_entity.pdbx_description
1 polymer ?
#
loop_
_entity_poly.entity_id
_entity_poly.type
_entity_poly.pdbx_seq_one_letter_code
_entity_poly.pdbx_strand_id
1 'polypeptide(L)'
;MAQAAKKRLVIAGGNGFLGSRICKSAVARGWDVISISRSGEPRWSSVTSEPSPPSWSKSVTWAKGDIVKPATYTSHLKGADAVVHTMGILLEADYKGVISGKESVVSGLSRAFSSSKAGSTKNPLERKPGGELGKGEKDGQITYELMNRDSAIALAQEAEREGASTFVYISAAAGAPMLPTRYITTKREAETTIASNMTKLRSIFIRPGFLYDSSRKFTLPIAASGMVGSTFNSLVGGSLTRIFGAAVEKPLKADLVADAVVESIADGSTRGVIDTPLIEALAAKAWRRTML
;
A
#
# COMPACT_ATOMS: atom_id res chain seq x y z
N MET A 1 5.76 -35.02 -0.02
CA MET A 1 4.85 -33.88 -0.18
C MET A 1 5.33 -33.06 -1.37
N ALA A 2 4.46 -32.75 -2.34
CA ALA A 2 4.87 -31.92 -3.47
C ALA A 2 5.22 -30.52 -2.96
N GLN A 3 6.48 -30.10 -3.13
CA GLN A 3 6.93 -28.73 -2.85
C GLN A 3 6.06 -27.80 -3.71
N ALA A 4 5.22 -26.97 -3.09
CA ALA A 4 4.48 -25.95 -3.82
C ALA A 4 5.48 -25.10 -4.62
N ALA A 5 5.20 -24.89 -5.92
CA ALA A 5 6.13 -24.20 -6.81
C ALA A 5 6.54 -22.83 -6.23
N LYS A 6 7.85 -22.57 -6.20
CA LYS A 6 8.42 -21.32 -5.72
C LYS A 6 7.91 -20.18 -6.60
N LYS A 7 7.10 -19.28 -6.04
CA LYS A 7 6.63 -18.08 -6.74
C LYS A 7 7.65 -16.96 -6.68
N ARG A 8 7.72 -16.14 -7.72
CA ARG A 8 8.47 -14.89 -7.76
C ARG A 8 7.54 -13.71 -7.53
N LEU A 9 7.75 -13.01 -6.42
CA LEU A 9 6.95 -11.87 -5.96
C LEU A 9 7.76 -10.58 -6.02
N VAL A 10 7.23 -9.58 -6.72
CA VAL A 10 7.82 -8.24 -6.77
C VAL A 10 6.95 -7.26 -6.00
N ILE A 11 7.52 -6.49 -5.07
CA ILE A 11 6.78 -5.59 -4.18
C ILE A 11 7.32 -4.16 -4.35
N ALA A 12 6.53 -3.29 -4.97
CA ALA A 12 6.84 -1.87 -5.06
C ALA A 12 6.41 -1.16 -3.77
N GLY A 13 7.37 -0.61 -3.05
CA GLY A 13 7.20 -0.12 -1.67
C GLY A 13 7.47 -1.18 -0.59
N GLY A 14 8.16 -2.27 -0.94
CA GLY A 14 8.48 -3.37 -0.02
C GLY A 14 9.34 -2.98 1.18
N ASN A 15 10.00 -1.82 1.16
CA ASN A 15 10.75 -1.32 2.31
C ASN A 15 9.94 -0.46 3.30
N GLY A 16 8.63 -0.31 3.04
CA GLY A 16 7.71 0.41 3.91
C GLY A 16 7.11 -0.44 5.01
N PHE A 17 6.15 0.13 5.74
CA PHE A 17 5.51 -0.50 6.91
C PHE A 17 4.74 -1.79 6.59
N LEU A 18 3.81 -1.74 5.63
CA LEU A 18 3.09 -2.94 5.21
C LEU A 18 3.94 -3.79 4.25
N GLY A 19 4.63 -3.16 3.29
CA GLY A 19 5.42 -3.85 2.28
C GLY A 19 6.48 -4.80 2.85
N SER A 20 7.15 -4.42 3.94
CA SER A 20 8.15 -5.27 4.60
C SER A 20 7.55 -6.51 5.25
N ARG A 21 6.32 -6.40 5.77
CA ARG A 21 5.57 -7.53 6.34
C ARG A 21 5.08 -8.47 5.25
N ILE A 22 4.69 -7.94 4.09
CA ILE A 22 4.40 -8.77 2.91
C ILE A 22 5.67 -9.51 2.46
N CYS A 23 6.84 -8.84 2.46
CA CYS A 23 8.12 -9.50 2.17
C CYS A 23 8.38 -10.65 3.16
N LYS A 24 8.26 -10.39 4.47
CA LYS A 24 8.42 -11.39 5.54
C LYS A 24 7.49 -12.59 5.34
N SER A 25 6.20 -12.35 5.10
CA SER A 25 5.20 -13.40 4.90
C SER A 25 5.48 -14.24 3.64
N ALA A 26 5.89 -13.59 2.53
CA ALA A 26 6.26 -14.30 1.30
C ALA A 26 7.54 -15.12 1.44
N VAL A 27 8.57 -14.60 2.13
CA VAL A 27 9.80 -15.35 2.44
C VAL A 27 9.47 -16.58 3.29
N ALA A 28 8.56 -16.47 4.25
CA ALA A 28 8.12 -17.61 5.07
C ALA A 28 7.44 -18.71 4.23
N ARG A 29 6.91 -18.39 3.04
CA ARG A 29 6.41 -19.37 2.05
C ARG A 29 7.48 -19.92 1.11
N GLY A 30 8.74 -19.55 1.31
CA GLY A 30 9.84 -19.93 0.44
C GLY A 30 9.83 -19.25 -0.93
N TRP A 31 9.08 -18.16 -1.10
CA TRP A 31 8.99 -17.43 -2.38
C TRP A 31 10.27 -16.66 -2.67
N ASP A 32 10.54 -16.41 -3.95
CA ASP A 32 11.56 -15.48 -4.40
C ASP A 32 11.01 -14.05 -4.31
N VAL A 33 11.59 -13.20 -3.45
CA VAL A 33 11.02 -11.88 -3.13
C VAL A 33 11.97 -10.77 -3.56
N ILE A 34 11.46 -9.85 -4.37
CA ILE A 34 12.15 -8.63 -4.77
C ILE A 34 11.35 -7.43 -4.26
N SER A 35 11.95 -6.61 -3.41
CA SER A 35 11.39 -5.31 -3.00
C SER A 35 12.00 -4.20 -3.83
N ILE A 36 11.17 -3.39 -4.49
CA ILE A 36 11.60 -2.18 -5.20
C ILE A 36 11.25 -0.98 -4.34
N SER A 37 12.22 -0.13 -4.07
CA SER A 37 12.02 1.15 -3.37
C SER A 37 13.14 2.13 -3.68
N ARG A 38 12.89 3.44 -3.54
CA ARG A 38 13.88 4.48 -3.90
C ARG A 38 15.23 4.31 -3.16
N SER A 39 15.19 3.91 -1.90
CA SER A 39 16.39 3.68 -1.09
C SER A 39 16.93 2.25 -1.15
N GLY A 40 16.21 1.30 -1.75
CA GLY A 40 16.51 -0.12 -1.65
C GLY A 40 16.16 -0.66 -0.26
N GLU A 41 17.15 -1.18 0.47
CA GLU A 41 16.96 -1.79 1.79
C GLU A 41 16.25 -0.84 2.78
N PRO A 42 15.38 -1.36 3.68
CA PRO A 42 14.70 -0.54 4.66
C PRO A 42 15.67 0.05 5.67
N ARG A 43 15.34 1.25 6.16
CA ARG A 43 15.89 1.71 7.45
C ARG A 43 15.15 0.96 8.55
N TRP A 44 15.73 -0.12 9.07
CA TRP A 44 15.07 -1.07 9.97
C TRP A 44 14.42 -0.40 11.20
N SER A 45 15.07 0.60 11.79
CA SER A 45 14.50 1.40 12.89
C SER A 45 13.18 2.11 12.57
N SER A 46 12.82 2.27 11.29
CA SER A 46 11.55 2.88 10.86
C SER A 46 10.44 1.87 10.53
N VAL A 47 10.75 0.57 10.56
CA VAL A 47 9.90 -0.52 10.08
C VAL A 47 9.67 -1.58 11.16
N THR A 48 10.73 -1.92 11.89
CA THR A 48 10.76 -2.88 12.98
C THR A 48 11.06 -2.19 14.31
N SER A 49 10.71 -2.85 15.40
CA SER A 49 11.03 -2.37 16.76
C SER A 49 12.55 -2.42 17.05
N GLU A 50 13.26 -3.31 16.35
CA GLU A 50 14.72 -3.45 16.44
C GLU A 50 15.42 -2.72 15.29
N PRO A 51 16.59 -2.10 15.53
CA PRO A 51 17.37 -1.40 14.49
C PRO A 51 18.18 -2.35 13.60
N SER A 52 18.41 -3.59 14.02
CA SER A 52 19.16 -4.58 13.24
C SER A 52 18.28 -5.28 12.19
N PRO A 53 18.82 -5.61 11.01
CA PRO A 53 18.10 -6.39 10.00
C PRO A 53 17.67 -7.76 10.55
N PRO A 54 16.38 -8.14 10.44
CA PRO A 54 15.92 -9.46 10.85
C PRO A 54 16.43 -10.55 9.90
N SER A 55 16.59 -11.79 10.37
CA SER A 55 17.20 -12.88 9.58
C SER A 55 16.54 -13.13 8.22
N TRP A 56 15.21 -13.04 8.15
CA TRP A 56 14.45 -13.23 6.90
C TRP A 56 14.75 -12.18 5.84
N SER A 57 15.26 -11.00 6.20
CA SER A 57 15.52 -9.92 5.24
C SER A 57 16.64 -10.24 4.28
N LYS A 58 17.53 -11.17 4.64
CA LYS A 58 18.62 -11.69 3.79
C LYS A 58 18.09 -12.50 2.60
N SER A 59 16.85 -13.00 2.70
CA SER A 59 16.17 -13.72 1.63
C SER A 59 15.37 -12.82 0.69
N VAL A 60 15.48 -11.50 0.86
CA VAL A 60 14.81 -10.49 0.01
C VAL A 60 15.85 -9.76 -0.81
N THR A 61 15.61 -9.64 -2.11
CA THR A 61 16.40 -8.75 -2.97
C THR A 61 15.89 -7.32 -2.84
N TRP A 62 16.69 -6.43 -2.27
CA TRP A 62 16.33 -5.02 -2.08
C TRP A 62 16.82 -4.15 -3.24
N ALA A 63 15.98 -4.00 -4.27
CA ALA A 63 16.30 -3.22 -5.46
C ALA A 63 16.02 -1.72 -5.26
N LYS A 64 16.96 -0.90 -5.72
CA LYS A 64 16.74 0.54 -5.87
C LYS A 64 15.96 0.82 -7.15
N GLY A 65 14.83 1.50 -7.03
CA GLY A 65 14.02 1.93 -8.16
C GLY A 65 13.04 3.03 -7.77
N ASP A 66 12.69 3.87 -8.72
CA ASP A 66 11.70 4.92 -8.55
C ASP A 66 10.42 4.58 -9.30
N ILE A 67 9.30 4.48 -8.59
CA ILE A 67 8.03 4.06 -9.19
C ILE A 67 7.53 5.04 -10.26
N VAL A 68 7.91 6.31 -10.16
CA VAL A 68 7.56 7.29 -11.21
C VAL A 68 8.50 7.23 -12.42
N LYS A 69 9.52 6.37 -12.37
CA LYS A 69 10.50 6.13 -13.44
C LYS A 69 10.57 4.63 -13.79
N PRO A 70 9.61 4.11 -14.57
CA PRO A 70 9.52 2.70 -14.95
C PRO A 70 10.80 2.03 -15.44
N ALA A 71 11.60 2.72 -16.24
CA ALA A 71 12.90 2.23 -16.69
C ALA A 71 13.85 1.78 -15.56
N THR A 72 13.66 2.29 -14.33
CA THR A 72 14.49 1.92 -13.17
C THR A 72 14.09 0.60 -12.52
N TYR A 73 12.94 0.01 -12.88
CA TYR A 73 12.45 -1.18 -12.19
C TYR A 73 11.85 -2.27 -13.09
N THR A 74 11.54 -1.99 -14.36
CA THR A 74 10.89 -2.96 -15.26
C THR A 74 11.65 -4.27 -15.42
N SER A 75 13.00 -4.22 -15.41
CA SER A 75 13.84 -5.43 -15.46
C SER A 75 13.57 -6.42 -14.33
N HIS A 76 13.12 -5.94 -13.16
CA HIS A 76 12.78 -6.80 -12.03
C HIS A 76 11.43 -7.51 -12.17
N LEU A 77 10.53 -7.00 -13.03
CA LEU A 77 9.19 -7.56 -13.25
C LEU A 77 9.21 -8.80 -14.16
N LYS A 78 10.27 -8.99 -14.94
CA LYS A 78 10.42 -10.13 -15.85
C LYS A 78 10.27 -11.46 -15.12
N GLY A 79 9.26 -12.24 -15.52
CA GLY A 79 8.98 -13.55 -14.94
C GLY A 79 8.45 -13.50 -13.50
N ALA A 80 7.90 -12.37 -13.06
CA ALA A 80 7.19 -12.30 -11.78
C ALA A 80 5.84 -13.03 -11.87
N ASP A 81 5.55 -13.92 -10.93
CA ASP A 81 4.21 -14.52 -10.81
C ASP A 81 3.19 -13.48 -10.33
N ALA A 82 3.64 -12.58 -9.45
CA ALA A 82 2.82 -11.54 -8.87
C ALA A 82 3.61 -10.24 -8.63
N VAL A 83 2.92 -9.13 -8.82
CA VAL A 83 3.43 -7.78 -8.52
C VAL A 83 2.49 -7.10 -7.52
N VAL A 84 3.05 -6.50 -6.47
CA VAL A 84 2.28 -5.82 -5.41
C VAL A 84 2.66 -4.34 -5.38
N HIS A 85 1.66 -3.47 -5.40
CA HIS A 85 1.81 -2.04 -5.14
C HIS A 85 1.35 -1.72 -3.73
N THR A 86 2.30 -1.39 -2.85
CA THR A 86 2.01 -1.03 -1.44
C THR A 86 2.24 0.45 -1.15
N MET A 87 2.48 1.26 -2.18
CA MET A 87 2.83 2.66 -2.00
C MET A 87 1.56 3.49 -1.79
N GLY A 88 1.73 4.52 -0.98
CA GLY A 88 0.72 5.52 -0.76
C GLY A 88 1.25 6.59 0.17
N ILE A 89 0.73 7.80 0.01
CA ILE A 89 0.95 8.89 0.96
C ILE A 89 -0.37 9.19 1.64
N LEU A 90 -0.32 9.37 2.96
CA LEU A 90 -1.48 9.81 3.76
C LEU A 90 -1.57 11.33 3.84
N LEU A 91 -0.46 12.03 3.61
CA LEU A 91 -0.35 13.48 3.61
C LEU A 91 0.52 13.92 2.43
N GLU A 92 0.00 14.84 1.63
CA GLU A 92 0.76 15.52 0.57
C GLU A 92 1.80 16.46 1.22
N ALA A 93 2.93 16.66 0.54
CA ALA A 93 4.17 17.17 1.16
C ALA A 93 4.08 18.57 1.81
N ASP A 94 3.02 19.35 1.57
CA ASP A 94 2.84 20.70 2.12
C ASP A 94 2.81 20.76 3.66
N TYR A 95 2.49 19.66 4.35
CA TYR A 95 2.54 19.67 5.81
C TYR A 95 3.96 19.91 6.37
N LYS A 96 5.01 19.49 5.64
CA LYS A 96 6.41 19.70 6.08
C LYS A 96 6.88 21.14 5.88
N GLY A 97 6.35 21.86 4.88
CA GLY A 97 6.62 23.29 4.66
C GLY A 97 6.04 24.15 5.79
N VAL A 98 4.84 23.82 6.24
CA VAL A 98 4.17 24.44 7.39
C VAL A 98 4.93 24.18 8.70
N ILE A 99 5.36 22.93 8.96
CA ILE A 99 6.12 22.61 10.18
C ILE A 99 7.52 23.22 10.16
N SER A 100 8.14 23.37 8.98
CA SER A 100 9.49 23.94 8.87
C SER A 100 9.51 25.48 8.84
N GLY A 101 8.35 26.14 8.96
CA GLY A 101 8.25 27.60 9.01
C GLY A 101 8.58 28.32 7.70
N LYS A 102 8.73 27.59 6.59
CA LYS A 102 9.08 28.14 5.27
C LYS A 102 7.88 28.68 4.50
N GLU A 103 6.66 28.38 4.96
CA GLU A 103 5.42 28.82 4.33
C GLU A 103 4.42 29.28 5.40
N SER A 104 3.56 30.22 5.03
CA SER A 104 2.46 30.63 5.92
C SER A 104 1.55 29.42 6.19
N VAL A 105 1.21 29.24 7.47
CA VAL A 105 0.31 28.18 7.96
C VAL A 105 -1.00 28.17 7.17
N VAL A 106 -1.51 29.35 6.80
CA VAL A 106 -2.76 29.49 6.04
C VAL A 106 -2.61 28.98 4.60
N SER A 107 -1.53 29.32 3.91
CA SER A 107 -1.28 28.89 2.52
C SER A 107 -0.91 27.42 2.40
N GLY A 108 -0.26 26.85 3.42
CA GLY A 108 0.05 25.42 3.45
C GLY A 108 -1.18 24.58 3.77
N LEU A 109 -2.08 25.06 4.65
CA LEU A 109 -3.38 24.42 4.88
C LEU A 109 -4.28 24.51 3.64
N SER A 110 -4.43 25.67 3.01
CA SER A 110 -5.28 25.81 1.82
C SER A 110 -4.84 24.90 0.67
N ARG A 111 -3.53 24.71 0.46
CA ARG A 111 -3.00 23.76 -0.52
C ARG A 111 -3.18 22.30 -0.12
N ALA A 112 -2.93 21.95 1.14
CA ALA A 112 -3.12 20.58 1.64
C ALA A 112 -4.60 20.14 1.57
N PHE A 113 -5.54 21.08 1.69
CA PHE A 113 -6.98 20.85 1.65
C PHE A 113 -7.64 21.21 0.30
N SER A 114 -6.87 21.44 -0.77
CA SER A 114 -7.43 21.68 -2.11
C SER A 114 -8.35 20.54 -2.55
N SER A 115 -9.45 20.87 -3.21
CA SER A 115 -10.41 19.89 -3.74
C SER A 115 -9.94 19.19 -5.02
N SER A 116 -8.88 19.72 -5.66
CA SER A 116 -8.22 19.11 -6.81
C SER A 116 -6.69 19.33 -6.77
N LYS A 117 -5.95 18.34 -7.25
CA LYS A 117 -4.49 18.38 -7.46
C LYS A 117 -4.14 17.66 -8.77
N ALA A 118 -3.02 18.03 -9.37
CA ALA A 118 -2.52 17.40 -10.58
C ALA A 118 -1.84 16.05 -10.25
N GLY A 119 -2.10 15.06 -11.10
CA GLY A 119 -1.39 13.77 -11.07
C GLY A 119 -0.08 13.81 -11.87
N SER A 120 0.15 12.77 -12.64
CA SER A 120 1.15 12.66 -13.70
C SER A 120 0.96 13.75 -14.76
N THR A 121 2.05 14.24 -15.36
CA THR A 121 1.97 15.24 -16.45
C THR A 121 1.37 14.68 -17.73
N LYS A 122 1.34 13.35 -17.85
CA LYS A 122 0.77 12.61 -18.98
C LYS A 122 -0.23 11.59 -18.46
N ASN A 123 -1.26 11.28 -19.26
CA ASN A 123 -2.17 10.19 -18.95
C ASN A 123 -1.38 8.87 -18.80
N PRO A 124 -1.42 8.19 -17.64
CA PRO A 124 -0.69 6.94 -17.44
C PRO A 124 -1.05 5.88 -18.49
N LEU A 125 -2.29 5.87 -19.00
CA LEU A 125 -2.74 4.91 -20.00
C LEU A 125 -2.07 5.07 -21.37
N GLU A 126 -1.69 6.30 -21.73
CA GLU A 126 -1.08 6.63 -23.03
C GLU A 126 0.46 6.56 -23.01
N ARG A 127 1.02 6.09 -21.89
CA ARG A 127 2.46 6.08 -21.65
C ARG A 127 3.16 4.99 -22.48
N LYS A 128 4.21 5.40 -23.20
CA LYS A 128 5.13 4.45 -23.86
C LYS A 128 5.79 3.53 -22.81
N PRO A 129 6.07 2.26 -23.14
CA PRO A 129 6.76 1.34 -22.23
C PRO A 129 8.03 1.96 -21.64
N GLY A 130 8.21 1.83 -20.32
CA GLY A 130 9.37 2.40 -19.62
C GLY A 130 9.34 3.94 -19.41
N GLY A 131 8.40 4.67 -20.02
CA GLY A 131 8.32 6.13 -19.91
C GLY A 131 8.00 6.60 -18.49
N GLU A 132 8.50 7.77 -18.10
CA GLU A 132 8.26 8.37 -16.77
C GLU A 132 6.82 8.95 -16.65
N LEU A 133 6.30 9.01 -15.42
CA LEU A 133 5.02 9.66 -15.11
C LEU A 133 5.15 11.20 -15.02
N GLY A 134 6.35 11.73 -14.79
CA GLY A 134 6.51 13.16 -14.51
C GLY A 134 5.72 13.60 -13.27
N LYS A 135 5.86 14.87 -12.89
CA LYS A 135 5.11 15.45 -11.76
C LYS A 135 4.26 16.59 -12.30
N GLY A 136 2.93 16.47 -12.21
CA GLY A 136 1.99 17.43 -12.77
C GLY A 136 1.99 18.77 -12.04
N GLU A 137 2.26 18.75 -10.73
CA GLU A 137 2.42 19.98 -9.95
C GLU A 137 3.73 20.70 -10.31
N LYS A 138 3.62 22.01 -10.54
CA LYS A 138 4.75 22.88 -10.97
C LYS A 138 5.88 22.94 -9.94
N ASP A 139 5.57 22.74 -8.67
CA ASP A 139 6.51 22.71 -7.55
C ASP A 139 7.15 21.33 -7.34
N GLY A 140 6.75 20.32 -8.12
CA GLY A 140 7.23 18.95 -7.99
C GLY A 140 6.71 18.22 -6.75
N GLN A 141 5.60 18.68 -6.17
CA GLN A 141 4.89 18.01 -5.08
C GLN A 141 4.44 16.60 -5.51
N ILE A 142 4.52 15.65 -4.57
CA ILE A 142 3.96 14.32 -4.75
C ILE A 142 2.52 14.37 -4.23
N THR A 143 1.56 14.14 -5.13
CA THR A 143 0.12 14.19 -4.88
C THR A 143 -0.48 12.79 -4.71
N TYR A 144 -1.71 12.71 -4.21
CA TYR A 144 -2.45 11.45 -4.17
C TYR A 144 -2.66 10.90 -5.58
N GLU A 145 -2.98 11.75 -6.54
CA GLU A 145 -3.21 11.39 -7.94
C GLU A 145 -1.95 10.74 -8.52
N LEU A 146 -0.77 11.35 -8.32
CA LEU A 146 0.49 10.78 -8.83
C LEU A 146 0.87 9.49 -8.09
N MET A 147 0.87 9.51 -6.75
CA MET A 147 1.42 8.40 -5.96
C MET A 147 0.44 7.24 -5.81
N ASN A 148 -0.83 7.51 -5.53
CA ASN A 148 -1.82 6.47 -5.29
C ASN A 148 -2.36 5.90 -6.59
N ARG A 149 -2.76 6.77 -7.55
CA ARG A 149 -3.42 6.36 -8.78
C ARG A 149 -2.45 6.08 -9.91
N ASP A 150 -1.69 7.08 -10.33
CA ASP A 150 -0.93 7.02 -11.57
C ASP A 150 0.24 6.05 -11.48
N SER A 151 0.93 6.00 -10.34
CA SER A 151 2.01 5.03 -10.10
C SER A 151 1.51 3.59 -10.04
N ALA A 152 0.28 3.36 -9.56
CA ALA A 152 -0.32 2.04 -9.53
C ALA A 152 -0.71 1.57 -10.94
N ILE A 153 -1.33 2.45 -11.73
CA ILE A 153 -1.66 2.17 -13.13
C ILE A 153 -0.38 1.89 -13.93
N ALA A 154 0.66 2.72 -13.78
CA ALA A 154 1.91 2.52 -14.50
C ALA A 154 2.59 1.19 -14.13
N LEU A 155 2.63 0.84 -12.85
CA LEU A 155 3.20 -0.44 -12.42
C LEU A 155 2.39 -1.61 -12.96
N ALA A 156 1.05 -1.54 -12.95
CA ALA A 156 0.19 -2.58 -13.48
C ALA A 156 0.39 -2.78 -14.99
N GLN A 157 0.52 -1.69 -15.76
CA GLN A 157 0.83 -1.77 -17.19
C GLN A 157 2.18 -2.44 -17.45
N GLU A 158 3.23 -2.08 -16.70
CA GLU A 158 4.53 -2.73 -16.88
C GLU A 158 4.54 -4.17 -16.39
N ALA A 159 3.80 -4.48 -15.31
CA ALA A 159 3.63 -5.85 -14.85
C ALA A 159 2.97 -6.71 -15.92
N GLU A 160 1.89 -6.22 -16.54
CA GLU A 160 1.23 -6.92 -17.64
C GLU A 160 2.14 -7.09 -18.86
N ARG A 161 2.88 -6.04 -19.24
CA ARG A 161 3.82 -6.06 -20.36
C ARG A 161 4.95 -7.08 -20.16
N GLU A 162 5.48 -7.18 -18.96
CA GLU A 162 6.56 -8.11 -18.60
C GLU A 162 6.05 -9.52 -18.24
N GLY A 163 4.75 -9.78 -18.43
CA GLY A 163 4.15 -11.11 -18.35
C GLY A 163 3.77 -11.56 -16.94
N ALA A 164 3.59 -10.64 -15.99
CA ALA A 164 3.10 -11.01 -14.67
C ALA A 164 1.68 -11.58 -14.76
N SER A 165 1.37 -12.55 -13.89
CA SER A 165 0.05 -13.21 -13.90
C SER A 165 -0.93 -12.56 -12.91
N THR A 166 -0.43 -12.01 -11.81
CA THR A 166 -1.24 -11.43 -10.73
C THR A 166 -0.76 -10.03 -10.39
N PHE A 167 -1.70 -9.12 -10.17
CA PHE A 167 -1.40 -7.78 -9.67
C PHE A 167 -2.21 -7.49 -8.42
N VAL A 168 -1.54 -7.07 -7.36
CA VAL A 168 -2.17 -6.71 -6.10
C VAL A 168 -1.97 -5.23 -5.83
N TYR A 169 -3.06 -4.53 -5.56
CA TYR A 169 -3.03 -3.13 -5.18
C TYR A 169 -3.53 -2.96 -3.75
N ILE A 170 -2.72 -2.32 -2.90
CA ILE A 170 -3.14 -1.93 -1.56
C ILE A 170 -3.91 -0.61 -1.65
N SER A 171 -5.23 -0.73 -1.55
CA SER A 171 -6.19 0.36 -1.47
C SER A 171 -6.48 0.72 0.00
N ALA A 172 -7.68 1.21 0.28
CA ALA A 172 -8.18 1.49 1.63
C ALA A 172 -9.70 1.31 1.70
N ALA A 173 -10.17 0.85 2.86
CA ALA A 173 -11.58 0.89 3.20
C ALA A 173 -12.08 2.34 3.27
N ALA A 174 -13.34 2.56 2.89
CA ALA A 174 -14.00 3.83 3.16
C ALA A 174 -14.40 3.84 4.64
N GLY A 175 -14.25 4.96 5.35
CA GLY A 175 -14.62 5.05 6.77
C GLY A 175 -13.46 4.99 7.77
N ALA A 176 -12.21 4.94 7.32
CA ALA A 176 -11.09 5.24 8.21
C ALA A 176 -11.12 6.73 8.63
N PRO A 177 -11.05 7.05 9.94
CA PRO A 177 -11.24 8.41 10.42
C PRO A 177 -10.21 9.39 9.85
N MET A 178 -10.64 10.63 9.60
CA MET A 178 -9.77 11.74 9.19
C MET A 178 -9.07 11.58 7.82
N LEU A 179 -9.46 10.60 6.99
CA LEU A 179 -8.91 10.48 5.63
C LEU A 179 -9.57 11.48 4.66
N PRO A 180 -8.79 12.25 3.88
CA PRO A 180 -9.33 13.11 2.84
C PRO A 180 -10.11 12.30 1.80
N THR A 181 -11.25 12.81 1.33
CA THR A 181 -12.03 12.17 0.25
C THR A 181 -11.17 11.89 -0.99
N ARG A 182 -10.29 12.83 -1.37
CA ARG A 182 -9.34 12.65 -2.49
C ARG A 182 -8.43 11.44 -2.33
N TYR A 183 -8.01 11.12 -1.10
CA TYR A 183 -7.20 9.94 -0.85
C TYR A 183 -7.98 8.67 -1.23
N ILE A 184 -9.25 8.55 -0.82
CA ILE A 184 -10.07 7.38 -1.15
C ILE A 184 -10.44 7.37 -2.63
N THR A 185 -10.86 8.49 -3.21
CA THR A 185 -11.28 8.51 -4.63
C THR A 185 -10.13 8.15 -5.57
N THR A 186 -8.92 8.68 -5.34
CA THR A 186 -7.74 8.33 -6.16
C THR A 186 -7.39 6.84 -6.06
N LYS A 187 -7.51 6.22 -4.87
CA LYS A 187 -7.38 4.77 -4.72
C LYS A 187 -8.44 4.02 -5.53
N ARG A 188 -9.71 4.46 -5.50
CA ARG A 188 -10.81 3.82 -6.26
C ARG A 188 -10.67 3.98 -7.77
N GLU A 189 -10.23 5.14 -8.24
CA GLU A 189 -9.91 5.36 -9.65
C GLU A 189 -8.84 4.38 -10.13
N ALA A 190 -7.78 4.16 -9.34
CA ALA A 190 -6.74 3.19 -9.66
C ALA A 190 -7.31 1.77 -9.81
N GLU A 191 -8.14 1.33 -8.86
CA GLU A 191 -8.79 0.02 -8.91
C GLU A 191 -9.61 -0.16 -10.19
N THR A 192 -10.49 0.80 -10.50
CA THR A 192 -11.33 0.76 -11.70
C THR A 192 -10.48 0.75 -12.96
N THR A 193 -9.49 1.64 -13.08
CA THR A 193 -8.64 1.71 -14.27
C THR A 193 -7.86 0.41 -14.47
N ILE A 194 -7.28 -0.16 -13.41
CA ILE A 194 -6.53 -1.41 -13.50
C ILE A 194 -7.46 -2.56 -13.90
N ALA A 195 -8.62 -2.68 -13.26
CA ALA A 195 -9.59 -3.74 -13.56
C ALA A 195 -10.10 -3.68 -15.01
N SER A 196 -10.33 -2.48 -15.54
CA SER A 196 -10.88 -2.30 -16.89
C SER A 196 -9.84 -2.40 -18.00
N ASN A 197 -8.57 -2.08 -17.74
CA ASN A 197 -7.55 -1.98 -18.79
C ASN A 197 -6.50 -3.09 -18.77
N MET A 198 -6.20 -3.69 -17.60
CA MET A 198 -5.16 -4.71 -17.50
C MET A 198 -5.77 -6.11 -17.45
N THR A 199 -6.40 -6.49 -18.57
CA THR A 199 -7.25 -7.68 -18.67
C THR A 199 -6.49 -9.01 -18.62
N LYS A 200 -5.16 -9.00 -18.83
CA LYS A 200 -4.33 -10.20 -18.69
C LYS A 200 -3.88 -10.44 -17.24
N LEU A 201 -4.04 -9.45 -16.37
CA LEU A 201 -3.71 -9.56 -14.95
C LEU A 201 -4.91 -10.07 -14.14
N ARG A 202 -4.67 -11.10 -13.31
CA ARG A 202 -5.56 -11.37 -12.18
C ARG A 202 -5.37 -10.26 -11.14
N SER A 203 -6.26 -9.28 -11.17
CA SER A 203 -6.19 -8.10 -10.30
C SER A 203 -6.87 -8.36 -8.95
N ILE A 204 -6.20 -7.99 -7.86
CA ILE A 204 -6.66 -8.10 -6.47
C ILE A 204 -6.53 -6.72 -5.79
N PHE A 205 -7.61 -6.23 -5.20
CA PHE A 205 -7.68 -4.91 -4.57
C PHE A 205 -7.93 -5.07 -3.07
N ILE A 206 -6.87 -4.98 -2.25
CA ILE A 206 -6.97 -5.13 -0.80
C ILE A 206 -7.38 -3.79 -0.20
N ARG A 207 -8.51 -3.73 0.49
CA ARG A 207 -9.06 -2.51 1.13
C ARG A 207 -9.03 -2.64 2.65
N PRO A 208 -7.85 -2.56 3.29
CA PRO A 208 -7.79 -2.62 4.73
C PRO A 208 -8.34 -1.34 5.37
N GLY A 209 -8.84 -1.47 6.60
CA GLY A 209 -9.04 -0.36 7.51
C GLY A 209 -7.71 0.20 8.05
N PHE A 210 -7.75 0.83 9.23
CA PHE A 210 -6.55 1.37 9.86
C PHE A 210 -5.55 0.26 10.23
N LEU A 211 -4.29 0.39 9.80
CA LEU A 211 -3.24 -0.58 10.10
C LEU A 211 -2.45 -0.18 11.34
N TYR A 212 -2.31 -1.09 12.30
CA TYR A 212 -1.52 -0.86 13.50
C TYR A 212 -0.47 -1.95 13.73
N ASP A 213 0.55 -1.60 14.52
CA ASP A 213 1.57 -2.52 14.99
C ASP A 213 2.34 -1.91 16.18
N SER A 214 2.97 -2.76 17.00
CA SER A 214 3.81 -2.31 18.11
C SER A 214 5.05 -1.53 17.67
N SER A 215 5.56 -1.75 16.45
CA SER A 215 6.69 -0.98 15.89
C SER A 215 6.34 0.47 15.58
N ARG A 216 5.04 0.82 15.53
CA ARG A 216 4.57 2.20 15.38
C ARG A 216 3.84 2.65 16.64
N LYS A 217 4.60 3.15 17.61
CA LYS A 217 4.06 3.65 18.90
C LYS A 217 2.92 4.67 18.73
N PHE A 218 2.92 5.46 17.65
CA PHE A 218 1.84 6.42 17.35
C PHE A 218 0.52 5.78 16.89
N THR A 219 0.54 4.56 16.32
CA THR A 219 -0.71 3.89 15.86
C THR A 219 -1.42 3.13 16.97
N LEU A 220 -0.74 2.81 18.08
CA LEU A 220 -1.32 2.06 19.20
C LEU A 220 -2.46 2.80 19.93
N PRO A 221 -2.36 4.10 20.27
CA PRO A 221 -3.48 4.82 20.89
C PRO A 221 -4.71 4.90 19.98
N ILE A 222 -4.49 5.06 18.67
CA ILE A 222 -5.56 5.11 17.67
C ILE A 222 -6.24 3.74 17.56
N ALA A 223 -5.46 2.66 17.49
CA ALA A 223 -6.01 1.30 17.48
C ALA A 223 -6.78 0.99 18.78
N ALA A 224 -6.26 1.38 19.95
CA ALA A 224 -6.94 1.22 21.23
C ALA A 224 -8.29 1.95 21.24
N SER A 225 -8.36 3.18 20.71
CA SER A 225 -9.64 3.90 20.60
C SER A 225 -10.67 3.23 19.69
N GLY A 226 -10.23 2.51 18.64
CA GLY A 226 -11.11 1.76 17.74
C GLY A 226 -11.51 0.37 18.26
N MET A 227 -10.68 -0.26 19.10
CA MET A 227 -10.99 -1.56 19.72
C MET A 227 -11.94 -1.45 20.93
N VAL A 228 -12.00 -0.28 21.59
CA VAL A 228 -12.97 0.01 22.66
C VAL A 228 -14.30 0.48 22.06
N GLY A 229 -14.89 -0.36 21.20
CA GLY A 229 -16.22 -0.15 20.65
C GLY A 229 -17.31 -0.53 21.65
N SER A 230 -17.62 0.37 22.60
CA SER A 230 -18.92 0.54 23.30
C SER A 230 -18.82 1.35 24.61
N THR A 231 -17.62 1.61 25.14
CA THR A 231 -17.45 2.14 26.51
C THR A 231 -16.58 3.40 26.59
N PHE A 232 -16.57 4.25 25.56
CA PHE A 232 -15.86 5.54 25.60
C PHE A 232 -16.76 6.75 25.29
N ASN A 233 -18.09 6.59 25.37
CA ASN A 233 -19.00 7.73 25.25
C ASN A 233 -18.96 8.66 26.48
N SER A 234 -18.41 8.19 27.61
CA SER A 234 -18.39 8.92 28.88
C SER A 234 -17.07 9.66 29.19
N LEU A 235 -15.97 9.36 28.49
CA LEU A 235 -14.64 9.86 28.84
C LEU A 235 -14.08 10.94 27.89
N VAL A 236 -14.61 11.03 26.67
CA VAL A 236 -14.28 12.12 25.74
C VAL A 236 -15.58 12.74 25.28
N GLY A 237 -15.98 13.82 25.95
CA GLY A 237 -17.28 14.47 25.78
C GLY A 237 -17.71 14.63 24.32
N GLY A 238 -18.77 13.91 23.94
CA GLY A 238 -19.78 14.26 22.94
C GLY A 238 -19.39 14.64 21.51
N SER A 239 -18.11 14.72 21.12
CA SER A 239 -17.71 15.26 19.80
C SER A 239 -17.16 14.24 18.81
N LEU A 240 -16.77 13.03 19.26
CA LEU A 240 -16.18 12.03 18.37
C LEU A 240 -17.21 11.37 17.45
N THR A 241 -18.44 11.13 17.89
CA THR A 241 -19.49 10.52 17.03
C THR A 241 -19.82 11.36 15.79
N ARG A 242 -19.60 12.69 15.83
CA ARG A 242 -19.80 13.59 14.66
C ARG A 242 -18.63 13.54 13.66
N ILE A 243 -17.42 13.24 14.11
CA ILE A 243 -16.21 13.16 13.26
C ILE A 243 -16.01 11.74 12.70
N PHE A 244 -16.42 10.72 13.45
CA PHE A 244 -16.09 9.32 13.16
C PHE A 244 -17.21 8.54 12.46
N GLY A 245 -18.44 9.08 12.40
CA GLY A 245 -19.59 8.37 11.81
C GLY A 245 -19.88 7.03 12.51
N ALA A 246 -21.01 6.40 12.22
CA ALA A 246 -21.39 5.13 12.84
C ALA A 246 -20.61 3.91 12.32
N ALA A 247 -19.64 4.09 11.41
CA ALA A 247 -18.91 3.03 10.74
C ALA A 247 -17.39 3.27 10.80
N VAL A 248 -16.82 3.06 11.99
CA VAL A 248 -15.36 2.99 12.14
C VAL A 248 -14.92 1.60 11.72
N GLU A 249 -14.23 1.51 10.59
CA GLU A 249 -13.70 0.23 10.10
C GLU A 249 -12.70 -0.36 11.12
N LYS A 250 -12.81 -1.67 11.40
CA LYS A 250 -11.98 -2.36 12.39
C LYS A 250 -10.48 -2.17 12.10
N PRO A 251 -9.68 -1.70 13.07
CA PRO A 251 -8.23 -1.67 12.93
C PRO A 251 -7.65 -3.08 12.78
N LEU A 252 -6.73 -3.27 11.82
CA LEU A 252 -6.09 -4.55 11.55
C LEU A 252 -4.59 -4.49 11.86
N LYS A 253 -4.06 -5.60 12.38
CA LYS A 253 -2.60 -5.76 12.50
C LYS A 253 -1.98 -5.80 11.11
N ALA A 254 -0.88 -5.10 10.92
CA ALA A 254 -0.23 -5.07 9.62
C ALA A 254 0.28 -6.46 9.16
N ASP A 255 0.73 -7.32 10.09
CA ASP A 255 1.12 -8.70 9.76
C ASP A 255 -0.08 -9.54 9.29
N LEU A 256 -1.28 -9.34 9.87
CA LEU A 256 -2.51 -10.01 9.43
C LEU A 256 -2.85 -9.67 7.97
N VAL A 257 -2.78 -8.38 7.62
CA VAL A 257 -3.03 -7.93 6.25
C VAL A 257 -1.97 -8.45 5.29
N ALA A 258 -0.70 -8.51 5.73
CA ALA A 258 0.37 -9.10 4.92
C ALA A 258 0.13 -10.58 4.63
N ASP A 259 -0.29 -11.37 5.62
CA ASP A 259 -0.61 -12.79 5.43
C ASP A 259 -1.81 -12.99 4.49
N ALA A 260 -2.82 -12.13 4.58
CA ALA A 260 -3.96 -12.14 3.66
C ALA A 260 -3.54 -11.83 2.22
N VAL A 261 -2.65 -10.85 2.00
CA VAL A 261 -2.09 -10.54 0.67
C VAL A 261 -1.41 -11.78 0.09
N VAL A 262 -0.49 -12.38 0.84
CA VAL A 262 0.26 -13.54 0.34
C VAL A 262 -0.65 -14.75 0.10
N GLU A 263 -1.64 -14.99 0.96
CA GLU A 263 -2.63 -16.06 0.73
C GLU A 263 -3.49 -15.81 -0.50
N SER A 264 -3.94 -14.57 -0.74
CA SER A 264 -4.72 -14.22 -1.94
C SER A 264 -3.95 -14.44 -3.25
N ILE A 265 -2.63 -14.27 -3.21
CA ILE A 265 -1.77 -14.60 -4.34
C ILE A 265 -1.66 -16.12 -4.49
N ALA A 266 -1.46 -16.82 -3.37
CA ALA A 266 -1.20 -18.26 -3.34
C ALA A 266 -2.41 -19.12 -3.75
N ASP A 267 -3.63 -18.71 -3.39
CA ASP A 267 -4.83 -19.50 -3.64
C ASP A 267 -5.22 -19.61 -5.13
N GLY A 268 -4.70 -18.72 -5.98
CA GLY A 268 -4.92 -18.69 -7.43
C GLY A 268 -6.34 -18.30 -7.87
N SER A 269 -7.34 -18.32 -6.99
CA SER A 269 -8.75 -18.05 -7.30
C SER A 269 -9.18 -16.63 -6.95
N THR A 270 -8.56 -16.02 -5.93
CA THR A 270 -8.94 -14.71 -5.41
C THR A 270 -8.71 -13.62 -6.46
N ARG A 271 -9.72 -12.77 -6.65
CA ARG A 271 -9.74 -11.67 -7.63
C ARG A 271 -10.69 -10.58 -7.16
N GLY A 272 -10.49 -9.37 -7.67
CA GLY A 272 -11.36 -8.23 -7.37
C GLY A 272 -11.12 -7.66 -5.97
N VAL A 273 -12.16 -7.07 -5.40
CA VAL A 273 -12.10 -6.34 -4.13
C VAL A 273 -12.09 -7.30 -2.94
N ILE A 274 -11.14 -7.09 -2.03
CA ILE A 274 -11.01 -7.80 -0.76
C ILE A 274 -11.15 -6.79 0.37
N ASP A 275 -12.31 -6.81 1.02
CA ASP A 275 -12.66 -5.98 2.17
C ASP A 275 -12.22 -6.63 3.50
N THR A 276 -12.48 -5.95 4.61
CA THR A 276 -12.03 -6.38 5.94
C THR A 276 -12.43 -7.82 6.29
N PRO A 277 -13.70 -8.28 6.12
CA PRO A 277 -14.05 -9.66 6.40
C PRO A 277 -13.26 -10.68 5.56
N LEU A 278 -13.06 -10.42 4.26
CA LEU A 278 -12.29 -11.33 3.41
C LEU A 278 -10.79 -11.30 3.75
N ILE A 279 -10.24 -10.15 4.15
CA ILE A 279 -8.87 -10.05 4.65
C ILE A 279 -8.69 -10.96 5.87
N GLU A 280 -9.60 -10.90 6.84
CA GLU A 280 -9.55 -11.76 8.03
C GLU A 280 -9.68 -13.25 7.68
N ALA A 281 -10.58 -13.60 6.76
CA ALA A 281 -10.77 -14.98 6.31
C ALA A 281 -9.50 -15.55 5.64
N LEU A 282 -8.86 -14.75 4.77
CA LEU A 282 -7.60 -15.12 4.10
C LEU A 282 -6.45 -15.25 5.10
N ALA A 283 -6.33 -14.34 6.06
CA ALA A 283 -5.33 -14.43 7.11
C ALA A 283 -5.54 -15.68 7.99
N ALA A 284 -6.77 -15.99 8.38
CA ALA A 284 -7.09 -17.20 9.13
C ALA A 284 -6.76 -18.48 8.34
N LYS A 285 -6.90 -18.45 7.00
CA LYS A 285 -6.50 -19.55 6.12
C LYS A 285 -4.97 -19.68 6.04
N ALA A 286 -4.25 -18.57 5.96
CA ALA A 286 -2.79 -18.55 5.99
C ALA A 286 -2.25 -19.16 7.29
N TRP A 287 -2.81 -18.76 8.44
CA TRP A 287 -2.41 -19.26 9.75
C TRP A 287 -2.63 -20.77 9.91
N ARG A 288 -3.80 -21.28 9.48
CA ARG A 288 -4.09 -22.72 9.52
C ARG A 288 -3.08 -23.55 8.72
N ARG A 289 -2.56 -23.02 7.61
CA ARG A 289 -1.52 -23.70 6.82
C ARG A 289 -0.17 -23.81 7.54
N THR A 290 0.14 -22.90 8.46
CA THR A 290 1.41 -22.95 9.21
C THR A 290 1.36 -23.90 10.41
N MET A 291 0.18 -24.40 10.76
CA MET A 291 -0.01 -25.36 11.86
C MET A 291 -0.06 -26.82 11.40
N LEU A 292 -0.12 -27.06 10.09
CA LEU A 292 -0.17 -28.38 9.45
C LEU A 292 1.19 -28.66 8.80
#